data_AF-A0A1B0G4C2-F1
#
_entry.id   AF-A0A1B0G4C2-F1
#
_cell.length_a   1.000
_cell.length_b   1.000
_cell.length_c   1.000
_cell.angle_alpha   90.00
_cell.angle_beta   90.00
_cell.angle_gamma   90.00
#
_symmetry.space_group_name_H-M   'P 1'
#
loop_
_entity.id
_entity.type
_entity.pdbx_description
1 polymer ?
#
loop_
_entity_poly.entity_id
_entity_poly.type
_entity_poly.pdbx_seq_one_letter_code
_entity_poly.pdbx_strand_id
1 'polypeptide(L)' 'MYSRPQQRCYSRDPHPLLKRNEFITLVPIVVLDVTHQNESVKTGPIAICIELKVSSNIPANTSAYCLIIRDKIY' A
#
# COMPACT_ATOMS: atom_id res chain seq x y z
N MET A 1 -0.40 10.59 -8.98
CA MET A 1 -0.10 10.11 -7.61
C MET A 1 0.73 8.83 -7.76
N TYR A 2 1.75 8.61 -6.93
CA TYR A 2 2.68 7.44 -6.95
C TYR A 2 3.80 7.36 -8.00
N SER A 3 4.17 8.46 -8.65
CA SER A 3 5.29 8.44 -9.61
C SER A 3 6.67 8.46 -8.92
N ARG A 4 6.82 9.22 -7.82
CA ARG A 4 8.11 9.36 -7.10
C ARG A 4 8.64 8.06 -6.46
N PRO A 5 7.79 7.19 -5.86
CA PRO A 5 8.26 5.91 -5.32
C PRO A 5 8.82 4.96 -6.39
N GLN A 6 8.37 5.06 -7.64
CA GLN A 6 8.84 4.17 -8.72
C GLN A 6 10.31 4.36 -9.04
N GLN A 7 10.75 5.60 -9.08
CA GLN A 7 12.13 5.93 -9.37
C GLN A 7 13.06 5.51 -8.23
N ARG A 8 12.61 5.66 -6.97
CA ARG A 8 13.41 5.29 -5.80
C ARG A 8 13.48 3.78 -5.54
N CYS A 9 12.38 3.06 -5.74
CA CYS A 9 12.29 1.65 -5.37
C CYS A 9 12.52 0.69 -6.55
N TYR A 10 12.23 1.11 -7.78
CA TYR A 10 12.27 0.25 -8.96
C TYR A 10 13.19 0.78 -10.08
N SER A 11 13.89 1.90 -9.85
CA SER A 11 14.78 2.55 -10.84
C SER A 11 14.11 2.76 -12.20
N ARG A 12 12.79 3.02 -12.19
CA ARG A 12 12.00 3.30 -13.39
C ARG A 12 11.74 4.79 -13.52
N ASP A 13 11.58 5.24 -14.75
CA ASP A 13 11.10 6.60 -14.98
C ASP A 13 9.73 6.81 -14.32
N PRO A 14 9.55 7.92 -13.59
CA PRO A 14 8.36 8.14 -12.78
C PRO A 14 7.14 8.46 -13.65
N HIS A 15 6.19 7.53 -13.72
CA HIS A 15 4.93 7.67 -14.44
C HIS A 15 3.74 7.41 -13.49
N PRO A 16 2.61 8.13 -13.62
CA PRO A 16 1.44 7.86 -12.79
C PRO A 16 0.92 6.44 -13.05
N LEU A 17 0.85 5.61 -12.00
CA LEU A 17 0.32 4.23 -12.08
C LEU A 17 -1.16 4.20 -12.46
N LEU A 18 -1.91 5.21 -12.02
CA LEU A 18 -3.34 5.35 -12.23
C LEU A 18 -3.68 6.81 -12.46
N LYS A 19 -4.71 7.07 -13.28
CA LYS A 19 -5.34 8.39 -13.37
C LYS A 19 -6.09 8.69 -12.08
N ARG A 20 -6.31 9.98 -11.77
CA ARG A 20 -7.00 10.41 -10.54
C ARG A 20 -8.36 9.74 -10.36
N ASN A 21 -9.16 9.67 -11.43
CA ASN A 21 -10.49 9.06 -11.37
C ASN A 21 -10.42 7.55 -11.12
N GLU A 22 -9.46 6.86 -11.75
CA GLU A 22 -9.21 5.42 -11.53
C GLU A 22 -8.74 5.16 -10.11
N PHE A 23 -7.92 6.04 -9.55
CA PHE A 23 -7.47 5.91 -8.16
C PHE A 23 -8.63 6.01 -7.16
N ILE A 24 -9.54 6.96 -7.37
CA ILE A 24 -10.73 7.17 -6.53
C ILE A 24 -11.68 5.98 -6.62
N THR A 25 -11.79 5.34 -7.79
CA THR A 25 -12.76 4.25 -8.02
C THR A 25 -12.20 2.85 -7.76
N LEU A 26 -10.89 2.63 -7.94
CA LEU A 26 -10.30 1.29 -7.94
C LEU A 26 -9.45 0.97 -6.71
N VAL A 27 -8.93 1.97 -5.99
CA VAL A 27 -7.96 1.70 -4.91
C VAL A 27 -8.63 1.75 -3.55
N PRO A 28 -8.86 0.61 -2.88
CA PRO A 28 -9.19 0.61 -1.46
C PRO A 28 -7.97 1.14 -0.69
N ILE A 29 -8.08 2.37 -0.18
CA ILE A 29 -7.11 2.92 0.78
C ILE A 29 -7.49 2.37 2.15
N VAL A 30 -6.64 1.49 2.69
CA VAL A 30 -6.77 1.02 4.07
C VAL A 30 -5.87 1.89 4.94
N VAL A 31 -6.48 2.63 5.87
CA VAL A 31 -5.75 3.42 6.87
C VAL A 31 -5.70 2.62 8.17
N LEU A 32 -4.49 2.24 8.58
CA LEU A 32 -4.25 1.60 9.87
C LEU A 32 -3.78 2.66 10.85
N ASP A 33 -4.67 3.09 11.73
CA ASP A 33 -4.31 3.97 12.83
C ASP A 33 -3.58 3.17 13.92
N VAL A 34 -2.27 3.41 14.05
CA VAL A 34 -1.39 2.78 15.04
C VAL A 34 -1.02 3.74 16.19
N THR A 35 -1.74 4.86 16.34
CA THR A 35 -1.47 5.84 17.41
C THR A 35 -1.72 5.28 18.81
N HIS A 36 -2.69 4.37 18.96
CA HIS A 36 -3.05 3.73 20.22
C HIS A 36 -2.26 2.43 20.49
N GLN A 37 -0.95 2.44 20.25
CA GLN A 37 -0.09 1.31 20.63
C GLN A 37 -0.09 1.15 22.15
N ASN A 38 -0.58 0.00 22.61
CA ASN A 38 -0.46 -0.41 24.01
C ASN A 38 1.04 -0.51 24.38
N GLU A 39 1.42 -0.19 25.61
CA GLU A 39 2.85 0.00 25.95
C GLU A 39 3.74 -1.23 25.69
N SER A 40 3.15 -2.43 25.59
CA SER A 40 3.81 -3.68 25.22
C SER A 40 4.26 -3.76 23.75
N VAL A 41 3.78 -2.87 22.88
CA VAL A 41 4.08 -2.80 21.43
C VAL A 41 5.13 -1.70 21.13
N LYS A 42 5.75 -1.10 22.15
CA LYS A 42 6.67 0.05 21.97
C LYS A 42 7.99 -0.29 21.26
N THR A 43 8.40 -1.55 21.21
CA THR A 43 9.74 -1.94 20.72
C THR A 43 9.78 -3.17 19.82
N GLY A 44 8.64 -3.83 19.56
CA GLY A 44 8.56 -5.03 18.73
C GLY A 44 8.21 -4.74 17.26
N PRO A 45 8.60 -5.62 16.31
CA PRO A 45 8.15 -5.53 14.92
C PRO A 45 6.62 -5.70 14.85
N ILE A 46 5.95 -4.80 14.12
CA ILE A 46 4.52 -4.93 13.79
C ILE A 46 4.41 -5.82 12.56
N ALA A 47 3.75 -6.97 12.69
CA ALA A 47 3.42 -7.82 11.55
C ALA A 47 2.09 -7.35 10.93
N ILE A 48 2.11 -6.99 9.64
CA ILE A 48 0.92 -6.64 8.86
C ILE A 48 0.64 -7.80 7.91
N CYS A 49 -0.53 -8.43 8.03
CA CYS A 49 -1.01 -9.46 7.10
C CYS A 49 -2.07 -8.84 6.18
N ILE A 50 -1.95 -9.05 4.88
CA ILE A 50 -2.93 -8.60 3.88
C ILE A 50 -3.52 -9.84 3.21
N GLU A 51 -4.80 -10.07 3.43
CA GLU A 51 -5.53 -11.18 2.80
C GLU A 51 -6.40 -10.66 1.65
N LEU A 52 -6.28 -11.30 0.49
CA LEU A 52 -7.04 -10.97 -0.71
C LEU A 52 -8.07 -12.07 -0.97
N LYS A 53 -9.35 -11.73 -0.89
CA LYS A 53 -10.46 -12.63 -1.27
C LYS A 53 -11.10 -12.12 -2.55
N VAL A 54 -11.11 -12.99 -3.56
CA VAL A 54 -11.71 -12.70 -4.87
C VAL A 54 -12.95 -13.55 -5.08
N SER A 55 -13.98 -12.99 -5.72
CA SER A 55 -15.21 -13.70 -6.07
C SER A 55 -15.09 -14.53 -7.35
N SER A 56 -14.02 -14.34 -8.11
CA SER A 56 -13.74 -15.02 -9.38
C SER A 56 -12.24 -15.29 -9.56
N ASN A 57 -11.90 -16.15 -10.52
CA ASN A 57 -10.50 -16.44 -10.85
C ASN A 57 -9.73 -15.18 -11.27
N ILE A 58 -8.49 -15.08 -10.80
CA ILE A 58 -7.56 -14.01 -11.20
C ILE A 58 -6.99 -14.35 -12.58
N PRO A 59 -7.05 -13.46 -13.58
CA PRO A 59 -6.48 -13.71 -14.89
C PRO A 59 -4.98 -14.03 -14.86
N ALA A 60 -4.50 -14.79 -15.85
CA ALA A 60 -3.08 -15.00 -16.06
C ALA A 60 -2.34 -13.65 -16.23
N ASN A 61 -1.10 -13.58 -15.76
CA ASN A 61 -0.25 -12.38 -15.78
C ASN A 61 -0.77 -11.20 -14.92
N THR A 62 -1.59 -11.46 -13.91
CA THR A 62 -1.99 -10.44 -12.94
C THR A 62 -0.90 -10.27 -11.87
N SER A 63 -0.51 -9.03 -11.58
CA SER A 63 0.40 -8.69 -10.47
C SER A 63 -0.32 -7.83 -9.44
N ALA A 64 -0.16 -8.17 -8.16
CA ALA A 64 -0.66 -7.36 -7.05
C ALA A 64 0.47 -6.51 -6.48
N TYR A 65 0.21 -5.22 -6.27
CA TYR A 65 1.15 -4.30 -5.65
C TYR A 65 0.49 -3.70 -4.41
N CYS A 66 1.24 -3.63 -3.30
CA CYS A 66 0.84 -2.92 -2.10
C CYS A 66 1.85 -1.80 -1.83
N LEU A 67 1.37 -0.61 -1.51
CA LEU A 67 2.20 0.49 -1.04
C LEU A 67 1.89 0.76 0.43
N ILE A 68 2.88 0.56 1.28
CA ILE A 68 2.78 0.88 2.70
C ILE A 68 3.42 2.25 2.93
N ILE A 69 2.62 3.21 3.37
CA ILE A 69 3.09 4.54 3.76
C ILE A 69 3.00 4.62 5.27
N ARG A 70 4.15 4.73 5.94
CA ARG A 70 4.20 4.98 7.38
C ARG A 70 4.42 6.47 7.59
N ASP A 71 3.43 7.14 8.15
CA ASP A 71 3.61 8.47 8.72
C ASP A 71 4.11 8.31 10.16
N LYS A 72 5.19 9.00 10.50
CA LYS A 72 5.74 9.00 11.85
C LYS A 72 5.97 10.45 12.24
N ILE A 73 5.06 10.98 13.03
CA ILE A 73 5.24 12.25 13.72
C ILE A 73 6.28 11.98 14.81
N TYR A 74 7.44 12.61 14.69
CA TYR A 74 8.47 12.61 15.72
C TYR A 74 8.15 13.64 16.80
#